data_AF-M5F9X6-F1
#
_entry.id   AF-M5F9X6-F1
#
_cell.length_a   1.000
_cell.length_b   1.000
_cell.length_c   1.000
_cell.angle_alpha   90.00
_cell.angle_beta   90.00
_cell.angle_gamma   90.00
#
_symmetry.space_group_name_H-M   'P 1'
#
loop_
_entity.id
_entity.type
_entity.pdbx_description
1 polymer ?
#
loop_
_entity_poly.entity_id
_entity_poly.type
_entity_poly.pdbx_seq_one_letter_code
_entity_poly.pdbx_strand_id
1 'polypeptide(L)'
;MASFEIVEVTGAGNVSLPHLGVFPDGKMAAGVVASMLLHNPEKKYQPRPIMVSADWRKRETEKNHPHLPWGDALKPIPDHFACVSDKDPAMVSYFASENSGKLDRRTNVHVNRYLLEFYSFLPVDTRRRLVWNFTGENPANLLFASTAEDIVDIYERGPSSCMSHESSYYAPDENPTAAYAGPDLQLAYVNDEYGDPVARTVVWPAKKIFSTIYGDEEKLLPELKKLGYRKSFFEFEGARLTLRRAGGYFAYDGEDVSGYLCPYIDFASSVEPIDGYLVVTRKGRYECQSQSGVAERAAKRCWKCKSMRNQHAFFDVDEYPTESVCQDCAHDKLVICAYEQRYLSLGCDAHAISGGRYVGNYAYRHHTFVCLGNGQRYLQDEAVYHQGDKYSEEGLAQFLRSKAA
;
A
#
# COMPACT_ATOMS: atom_id res chain seq x y z
N MET A 1 23.21 -31.26 -29.76
CA MET A 1 23.04 -32.38 -28.80
C MET A 1 24.42 -32.97 -28.55
N ALA A 2 24.77 -33.26 -27.30
CA ALA A 2 26.07 -33.84 -26.97
C ALA A 2 26.15 -35.29 -27.51
N SER A 3 27.18 -35.57 -28.30
CA SER A 3 27.46 -36.93 -28.76
C SER A 3 28.23 -37.70 -27.67
N PHE A 4 28.18 -39.02 -27.69
CA PHE A 4 28.82 -39.87 -26.68
C PHE A 4 29.80 -40.84 -27.33
N GLU A 5 30.94 -41.06 -26.68
CA GLU A 5 31.87 -42.16 -26.97
C GLU A 5 31.84 -43.18 -25.84
N ILE A 6 32.35 -44.38 -26.09
CA ILE A 6 32.56 -45.38 -25.04
C ILE A 6 34.03 -45.35 -24.66
N VAL A 7 34.30 -45.33 -23.35
CA VAL A 7 35.65 -45.46 -22.82
C VAL A 7 35.78 -46.72 -21.96
N GLU A 8 36.95 -47.35 -22.02
CA GLU A 8 37.37 -48.39 -21.07
C GLU A 8 37.99 -47.71 -19.84
N VAL A 9 37.49 -48.02 -18.65
CA VAL A 9 37.97 -47.48 -17.38
C VAL A 9 39.05 -48.41 -16.83
N THR A 10 40.30 -47.95 -16.91
CA THR A 10 41.48 -48.71 -16.45
C THR A 10 42.11 -48.05 -15.22
N GLY A 11 43.04 -48.75 -14.56
CA GLY A 11 43.83 -48.17 -13.46
C GLY A 11 44.71 -46.97 -13.88
N ALA A 12 45.00 -46.83 -15.18
CA ALA A 12 45.77 -45.72 -15.76
C ALA A 12 44.87 -44.56 -16.24
N GLY A 13 43.54 -44.68 -16.12
CA GLY A 13 42.56 -43.70 -16.59
C GLY A 13 41.62 -44.25 -17.65
N ASN A 14 40.88 -43.35 -18.29
CA ASN A 14 39.89 -43.69 -19.31
C ASN A 14 40.56 -43.76 -20.68
N VAL A 15 40.37 -44.88 -21.39
CA VAL A 15 40.87 -45.09 -22.75
C VAL A 15 39.70 -45.00 -23.72
N SER A 16 39.72 -44.04 -24.65
CA SER A 16 38.69 -43.89 -25.70
C SER A 16 38.71 -45.08 -26.66
N LEU A 17 37.53 -45.59 -27.02
CA LEU A 17 37.34 -46.70 -27.95
C LEU A 17 36.64 -46.21 -29.24
N PRO A 18 37.32 -45.44 -30.11
CA PRO A 18 36.69 -44.78 -31.26
C PRO A 18 36.13 -45.76 -32.30
N HIS A 19 36.64 -47.00 -32.32
CA HIS A 19 36.14 -48.06 -33.21
C HIS A 19 34.70 -48.51 -32.90
N LEU A 20 34.19 -48.18 -31.71
CA LEU A 20 32.80 -48.45 -31.31
C LEU A 20 31.82 -47.39 -31.85
N GLY A 21 32.35 -46.34 -32.50
CA GLY A 21 31.56 -45.26 -33.06
C GLY A 21 31.16 -44.19 -32.04
N VAL A 22 30.39 -43.23 -32.53
CA VAL A 22 29.87 -42.09 -31.78
C VAL A 22 28.35 -42.21 -31.71
N PHE A 23 27.81 -42.02 -30.52
CA PHE A 23 26.38 -42.20 -30.24
C PHE A 23 25.67 -40.86 -30.12
N PRO A 24 24.45 -40.72 -30.65
CA PRO A 24 23.70 -39.46 -30.64
C PRO A 24 23.17 -39.10 -29.25
N ASP A 25 22.99 -40.09 -28.37
CA ASP A 25 22.58 -39.89 -26.99
C ASP A 25 23.19 -40.93 -26.04
N GLY A 26 23.17 -40.61 -24.74
CA GLY A 26 23.75 -41.45 -23.70
C GLY A 26 22.99 -42.76 -23.46
N LYS A 27 21.71 -42.86 -23.85
CA LYS A 27 20.90 -44.07 -23.69
C LYS A 27 21.34 -45.14 -24.69
N MET A 28 21.58 -44.75 -25.94
CA MET A 28 22.16 -45.64 -26.95
C MET A 28 23.56 -46.10 -26.55
N ALA A 29 24.42 -45.17 -26.12
CA ALA A 29 25.76 -45.50 -25.66
C ALA A 29 25.74 -46.46 -24.45
N ALA A 30 24.83 -46.24 -23.49
CA ALA A 30 24.64 -47.14 -22.36
C ALA A 30 24.14 -48.54 -22.77
N GLY A 31 23.26 -48.62 -23.78
CA GLY A 31 22.81 -49.89 -24.35
C GLY A 31 23.98 -50.71 -24.91
N VAL A 32 24.88 -50.07 -25.66
CA VAL A 32 26.08 -50.73 -26.19
C VAL A 32 27.02 -51.15 -25.06
N VAL A 33 27.24 -50.29 -24.06
CA VAL A 33 28.02 -50.65 -22.87
C VAL A 33 27.44 -51.87 -22.15
N ALA A 34 26.12 -51.96 -22.00
CA ALA A 34 25.48 -53.12 -21.40
C ALA A 34 25.74 -54.41 -22.20
N SER A 35 25.64 -54.36 -23.53
CA SER A 35 25.99 -55.48 -24.40
C SER A 35 27.47 -55.87 -24.28
N MET A 36 28.38 -54.91 -24.17
CA MET A 36 29.82 -55.19 -24.00
C MET A 36 30.12 -55.86 -22.65
N LEU A 37 29.46 -55.44 -21.57
CA LEU A 37 29.62 -56.02 -20.24
C LEU A 37 29.10 -57.47 -20.17
N LEU A 38 28.12 -57.84 -21.00
CA LEU A 38 27.69 -59.25 -21.12
C LEU A 38 28.80 -60.14 -21.71
N HIS A 39 29.64 -59.58 -22.58
CA HIS A 39 30.69 -60.33 -23.27
C HIS A 39 32.06 -60.25 -22.58
N ASN A 40 32.33 -59.20 -21.80
CA ASN A 40 33.58 -58.99 -21.07
C ASN A 40 33.29 -58.41 -19.66
N PRO A 41 32.74 -59.21 -18.73
CA PRO A 41 32.29 -58.74 -17.42
C PRO A 41 33.42 -58.24 -16.50
N GLU A 42 34.66 -58.66 -16.75
CA GLU A 42 35.85 -58.24 -16.01
C GLU A 42 36.31 -56.81 -16.36
N LYS A 43 35.83 -56.27 -17.49
CA LYS A 43 36.15 -54.92 -17.95
C LYS A 43 35.08 -53.91 -17.51
N LYS A 44 35.50 -52.66 -17.32
CA LYS A 44 34.59 -51.55 -17.01
C LYS A 44 34.51 -50.61 -18.20
N TYR A 45 33.31 -50.49 -18.76
CA TYR A 45 33.04 -49.54 -19.84
C TYR A 45 32.10 -48.44 -19.36
N GLN A 46 32.29 -47.21 -19.83
CA GLN A 46 31.41 -46.10 -19.51
C GLN A 46 31.13 -45.24 -20.75
N PRO A 47 29.87 -44.83 -20.97
CA PRO A 47 29.58 -43.80 -21.96
C PRO A 47 30.07 -42.45 -21.44
N ARG A 48 30.78 -41.69 -22.28
CA ARG A 48 31.29 -40.35 -21.97
C ARG A 48 30.84 -39.35 -23.05
N PRO A 49 30.36 -38.16 -22.65
CA PRO A 49 30.04 -37.13 -23.63
C PRO A 49 31.33 -36.62 -24.30
N ILE A 50 31.29 -36.48 -25.62
CA ILE A 50 32.38 -35.93 -26.43
C ILE A 50 32.33 -34.40 -26.30
N MET A 51 33.50 -33.79 -26.11
CA MET A 51 33.63 -32.34 -26.08
C MET A 51 33.30 -31.76 -27.46
N VAL A 52 32.38 -30.79 -27.50
CA VAL A 52 31.88 -30.20 -28.75
C VAL A 52 32.91 -29.23 -29.36
N SER A 53 33.67 -28.53 -28.52
CA SER A 53 34.75 -27.63 -28.95
C SER A 53 35.75 -27.41 -27.82
N ALA A 54 37.05 -27.34 -28.17
CA ALA A 54 38.10 -26.91 -27.25
C ALA A 54 37.98 -25.42 -26.89
N ASP A 55 37.53 -24.59 -27.85
CA ASP A 55 37.32 -23.15 -27.67
C ASP A 55 35.83 -22.81 -27.59
N TRP A 56 35.21 -23.35 -26.54
CA TRP A 56 33.77 -23.18 -26.30
C TRP A 56 33.41 -21.72 -25.97
N ARG A 57 34.35 -20.90 -25.49
CA ARG A 57 34.12 -19.48 -25.19
C ARG A 57 33.89 -18.68 -26.45
N LYS A 58 34.75 -18.86 -27.47
CA LYS A 58 34.58 -18.21 -28.78
C LYS A 58 33.22 -18.56 -29.39
N ARG A 59 32.83 -19.84 -29.32
CA ARG A 59 31.51 -20.32 -29.77
C ARG A 59 30.35 -19.59 -29.10
N GLU A 60 30.41 -19.36 -27.79
CA GLU A 60 29.32 -18.71 -27.07
C GLU A 60 29.28 -17.20 -27.28
N THR A 61 30.44 -16.55 -27.46
CA THR A 61 30.50 -15.12 -27.82
C THR A 61 29.92 -14.83 -29.20
N GLU A 62 30.07 -15.77 -30.15
CA GLU A 62 29.51 -15.64 -31.50
C GLU A 62 28.01 -15.95 -31.58
N LYS A 63 27.44 -16.63 -30.57
CA LYS A 63 26.00 -16.92 -30.50
C LYS A 63 25.22 -15.72 -29.95
N ASN A 64 24.14 -15.34 -30.65
CA ASN A 64 23.24 -14.29 -30.21
C ASN A 64 22.16 -14.84 -29.27
N HIS A 65 22.46 -14.92 -27.97
CA HIS A 65 21.51 -15.37 -26.95
C HIS A 65 20.62 -14.23 -26.45
N PRO A 66 19.37 -14.50 -26.04
CA PRO A 66 18.54 -13.45 -25.45
C PRO A 66 19.12 -12.97 -24.12
N HIS A 67 19.50 -11.69 -24.07
CA HIS A 67 20.16 -11.11 -22.91
C HIS A 67 19.27 -11.08 -21.67
N LEU A 68 19.90 -11.15 -20.50
CA LEU A 68 19.22 -10.93 -19.23
C LEU A 68 18.74 -9.47 -19.16
N PRO A 69 17.55 -9.20 -18.60
CA PRO A 69 16.92 -7.87 -18.58
C PRO A 69 17.68 -6.86 -17.71
N TRP A 70 18.55 -7.33 -16.82
CA TRP A 70 19.40 -6.45 -16.01
C TRP A 70 20.69 -6.04 -16.71
N GLY A 71 21.03 -6.60 -17.87
CA GLY A 71 22.20 -6.20 -18.67
C GLY A 71 23.44 -5.92 -17.81
N ASP A 72 23.99 -4.72 -17.94
CA ASP A 72 25.19 -4.25 -17.24
C ASP A 72 24.94 -3.83 -15.77
N ALA A 73 23.69 -3.82 -15.29
CA ALA A 73 23.36 -3.45 -13.92
C ALA A 73 23.93 -4.43 -12.89
N LEU A 74 24.18 -5.68 -13.30
CA LEU A 74 24.89 -6.67 -12.50
C LEU A 74 26.19 -7.06 -13.20
N LYS A 75 27.28 -7.13 -12.44
CA LYS A 75 28.56 -7.61 -12.97
C LYS A 75 28.39 -9.04 -13.50
N PRO A 76 28.73 -9.30 -14.78
CA PRO A 76 28.69 -10.66 -15.33
C PRO A 76 29.64 -11.59 -14.59
N ILE A 77 29.21 -12.83 -14.39
CA ILE A 77 30.05 -13.87 -13.80
C ILE A 77 30.92 -14.45 -14.92
N PRO A 78 32.25 -14.52 -14.73
CA PRO A 78 33.14 -15.10 -15.73
C PRO A 78 32.70 -16.51 -16.11
N ASP A 79 32.75 -16.82 -17.41
CA ASP A 79 32.43 -18.14 -17.97
C ASP A 79 31.00 -18.67 -17.73
N HIS A 80 30.10 -17.88 -17.14
CA HIS A 80 28.71 -18.28 -16.93
C HIS A 80 27.87 -18.20 -18.20
N PHE A 81 28.13 -17.19 -19.05
CA PHE A 81 27.34 -16.86 -20.24
C PHE A 81 25.82 -16.95 -19.99
N ALA A 82 25.38 -16.34 -18.89
CA ALA A 82 23.99 -16.43 -18.46
C ALA A 82 23.07 -15.61 -19.38
N CYS A 83 21.94 -16.21 -19.76
CA CYS A 83 20.95 -15.64 -20.67
C CYS A 83 19.54 -16.13 -20.29
N VAL A 84 18.51 -15.59 -20.95
CA VAL A 84 17.16 -16.16 -20.87
C VAL A 84 17.15 -17.52 -21.55
N SER A 85 16.47 -18.52 -20.99
CA SER A 85 16.39 -19.85 -21.58
C SER A 85 15.55 -19.84 -22.86
N ASP A 86 16.07 -20.43 -23.93
CA ASP A 86 15.34 -20.56 -25.21
C ASP A 86 14.11 -21.47 -25.10
N LYS A 87 14.06 -22.34 -24.08
CA LYS A 87 12.96 -23.31 -23.88
C LYS A 87 11.85 -22.77 -22.98
N ASP A 88 12.22 -21.96 -21.99
CA ASP A 88 11.32 -21.41 -20.99
C ASP A 88 11.75 -19.97 -20.65
N PRO A 89 11.05 -18.96 -21.18
CA PRO A 89 11.36 -17.56 -20.92
C PRO A 89 11.37 -17.17 -19.43
N ALA A 90 10.76 -17.96 -18.54
CA ALA A 90 10.79 -17.72 -17.09
C ALA A 90 12.07 -18.23 -16.39
N MET A 91 12.96 -18.89 -17.12
CA MET A 91 14.18 -19.52 -16.57
C MET A 91 15.45 -18.82 -17.05
N VAL A 92 16.43 -18.72 -16.15
CA VAL A 92 17.81 -18.33 -16.47
C VAL A 92 18.59 -19.57 -16.89
N SER A 93 19.25 -19.48 -18.04
CA SER A 93 20.14 -20.51 -18.58
C SER A 93 21.60 -20.08 -18.49
N TYR A 94 22.48 -20.94 -17.96
CA TYR A 94 23.92 -20.64 -17.80
C TYR A 94 24.79 -21.89 -17.81
N PHE A 95 26.11 -21.75 -17.90
CA PHE A 95 27.07 -22.84 -17.70
C PHE A 95 27.55 -22.88 -16.26
N ALA A 96 27.25 -23.97 -15.54
CA ALA A 96 27.67 -24.13 -14.14
C ALA A 96 29.17 -24.38 -13.96
N SER A 97 29.89 -24.74 -15.03
CA SER A 97 31.33 -24.98 -15.00
C SER A 97 31.93 -24.96 -16.41
N GLU A 98 33.25 -24.80 -16.51
CA GLU A 98 33.98 -24.87 -17.78
C GLU A 98 33.73 -26.19 -18.53
N ASN A 99 33.70 -27.31 -17.80
CA ASN A 99 33.39 -28.61 -18.40
C ASN A 99 31.98 -28.64 -19.00
N SER A 100 31.02 -27.97 -18.34
CA SER A 100 29.66 -27.84 -18.87
C SER A 100 29.65 -27.00 -20.15
N GLY A 101 30.48 -25.96 -20.25
CA GLY A 101 30.72 -25.19 -21.48
C GLY A 101 31.30 -26.03 -22.62
N LYS A 102 32.34 -26.83 -22.35
CA LYS A 102 32.97 -27.75 -23.32
C LYS A 102 31.99 -28.79 -23.86
N LEU A 103 31.06 -29.24 -23.03
CA LEU A 103 29.99 -30.19 -23.37
C LEU A 103 28.72 -29.54 -23.95
N ASP A 104 28.69 -28.20 -24.08
CA ASP A 104 27.51 -27.42 -24.47
C ASP A 104 26.26 -27.76 -23.62
N ARG A 105 26.48 -28.00 -22.33
CA ARG A 105 25.44 -28.38 -21.37
C ARG A 105 25.11 -27.20 -20.46
N ARG A 106 23.93 -26.62 -20.69
CA ARG A 106 23.41 -25.51 -19.88
C ARG A 106 22.56 -25.99 -18.70
N THR A 107 22.66 -25.28 -17.59
CA THR A 107 21.80 -25.42 -16.42
C THR A 107 20.69 -24.38 -16.53
N ASN A 108 19.44 -24.81 -16.32
CA ASN A 108 18.27 -23.92 -16.29
C ASN A 108 17.74 -23.86 -14.86
N VAL A 109 17.54 -22.66 -14.34
CA VAL A 109 16.98 -22.42 -13.00
C VAL A 109 16.03 -21.23 -13.01
N HIS A 110 15.11 -21.19 -12.06
CA HIS A 110 14.24 -20.03 -11.88
C HIS A 110 15.06 -18.78 -11.52
N VAL A 111 14.66 -17.61 -12.01
CA VAL A 111 15.39 -16.35 -11.82
C VAL A 111 15.66 -16.02 -10.36
N ASN A 112 14.69 -16.23 -9.46
CA ASN A 112 14.88 -15.97 -8.03
C ASN A 112 15.97 -16.86 -7.42
N ARG A 113 16.02 -18.14 -7.83
CA ARG A 113 17.06 -19.09 -7.38
C ARG A 113 18.44 -18.67 -7.89
N TYR A 114 18.54 -18.26 -9.16
CA TYR A 114 19.78 -17.75 -9.74
C TYR A 114 20.31 -16.52 -8.97
N LEU A 115 19.45 -15.55 -8.67
CA LEU A 115 19.84 -14.35 -7.93
C LEU A 115 20.22 -14.65 -6.48
N LEU A 116 19.54 -15.59 -5.81
CA LEU A 116 19.90 -16.02 -4.46
C LEU A 116 21.26 -16.73 -4.41
N GLU A 117 21.56 -17.56 -5.41
CA GLU A 117 22.78 -18.34 -5.46
C GLU A 117 24.00 -17.48 -5.80
N PHE A 118 23.87 -16.61 -6.81
CA PHE A 118 25.01 -15.88 -7.38
C PHE A 118 25.09 -14.40 -7.03
N TYR A 119 23.98 -13.82 -6.55
CA TYR A 119 23.87 -12.40 -6.20
C TYR A 119 23.21 -12.24 -4.81
N SER A 120 23.59 -13.10 -3.86
CA SER A 120 23.03 -13.15 -2.50
C SER A 120 23.18 -11.83 -1.72
N PHE A 121 24.18 -11.02 -2.06
CA PHE A 121 24.45 -9.70 -1.47
C PHE A 121 23.44 -8.62 -1.87
N LEU A 122 22.58 -8.86 -2.86
CA LEU A 122 21.59 -7.87 -3.28
C LEU A 122 20.53 -7.66 -2.17
N PRO A 123 20.15 -6.40 -1.88
CA PRO A 123 18.98 -6.11 -1.06
C PRO A 123 17.74 -6.82 -1.59
N VAL A 124 16.85 -7.22 -0.68
CA VAL A 124 15.63 -7.98 -0.99
C VAL A 124 14.80 -7.27 -2.07
N ASP A 125 14.63 -5.96 -1.96
CA ASP A 125 13.83 -5.17 -2.90
C ASP A 125 14.45 -5.07 -4.30
N THR A 126 15.78 -4.94 -4.36
CA THR A 126 16.51 -4.95 -5.64
C THR A 126 16.35 -6.31 -6.32
N ARG A 127 16.49 -7.40 -5.58
CA ARG A 127 16.31 -8.76 -6.12
C ARG A 127 14.88 -8.96 -6.65
N ARG A 128 13.87 -8.52 -5.90
CA ARG A 128 12.46 -8.57 -6.34
C ARG A 128 12.23 -7.79 -7.63
N ARG A 129 12.78 -6.58 -7.76
CA ARG A 129 12.70 -5.78 -9.00
C ARG A 129 13.35 -6.47 -10.20
N LEU A 130 14.45 -7.21 -9.99
CA LEU A 130 15.12 -7.95 -11.06
C LEU A 130 14.33 -9.19 -11.50
N VAL A 131 13.72 -9.91 -10.56
CA VAL A 131 12.77 -10.99 -10.86
C VAL A 131 11.58 -10.45 -11.66
N TRP A 132 11.06 -9.27 -11.29
CA TRP A 132 9.98 -8.60 -12.01
C TRP A 132 10.37 -8.28 -13.46
N ASN A 133 11.49 -7.58 -13.66
CA ASN A 133 11.97 -7.25 -15.00
C ASN A 133 12.22 -8.48 -15.88
N PHE A 134 12.45 -9.64 -15.26
CA PHE A 134 12.71 -10.91 -15.95
C PHE A 134 11.45 -11.66 -16.34
N THR A 135 10.52 -11.82 -15.40
CA THR A 135 9.32 -12.64 -15.59
C THR A 135 8.17 -11.84 -16.19
N GLY A 136 8.17 -10.52 -16.05
CA GLY A 136 7.00 -9.69 -16.31
C GLY A 136 5.88 -9.90 -15.28
N GLU A 137 6.08 -10.75 -14.27
CA GLU A 137 5.10 -11.05 -13.24
C GLU A 137 5.14 -9.99 -12.14
N ASN A 138 3.95 -9.50 -11.77
CA ASN A 138 3.73 -8.54 -10.70
C ASN A 138 3.48 -9.31 -9.38
N PRO A 139 4.38 -9.30 -8.39
CA PRO A 139 4.09 -9.92 -7.10
C PRO A 139 3.14 -9.10 -6.22
N ALA A 140 2.79 -7.87 -6.60
CA ALA A 140 1.72 -7.14 -5.93
C ALA A 140 0.41 -7.41 -6.69
N ASN A 141 -0.24 -8.53 -6.34
CA ASN A 141 -1.59 -8.84 -6.78
C ASN A 141 -2.54 -7.81 -6.19
N LEU A 142 -2.65 -6.65 -6.84
CA LEU A 142 -3.73 -5.72 -6.57
C LEU A 142 -5.04 -6.41 -6.99
N LEU A 143 -5.78 -6.85 -5.99
CA LEU A 143 -7.04 -7.56 -6.14
C LEU A 143 -8.19 -6.60 -5.82
N PHE A 144 -9.38 -6.91 -6.35
CA PHE A 144 -10.59 -6.13 -6.11
C PHE A 144 -11.72 -7.05 -5.67
N ALA A 145 -12.19 -6.87 -4.44
CA ALA A 145 -13.42 -7.49 -3.95
C ALA A 145 -14.62 -6.58 -4.28
N SER A 146 -15.69 -7.19 -4.78
CA SER A 146 -16.90 -6.47 -5.22
C SER A 146 -18.21 -7.12 -4.77
N THR A 147 -18.15 -8.36 -4.28
CA THR A 147 -19.29 -9.04 -3.64
C THR A 147 -19.30 -8.74 -2.15
N ALA A 148 -20.45 -8.90 -1.50
CA ALA A 148 -20.58 -8.66 -0.07
C ALA A 148 -19.72 -9.64 0.72
N GLU A 149 -19.73 -10.91 0.32
CA GLU A 149 -19.01 -12.01 0.95
C GLU A 149 -17.50 -11.80 0.88
N ASP A 150 -16.96 -11.45 -0.30
CA ASP A 150 -15.52 -11.19 -0.46
C ASP A 150 -15.11 -9.96 0.36
N ILE A 151 -15.91 -8.91 0.37
CA ILE A 151 -15.57 -7.69 1.12
C ILE A 151 -15.51 -7.97 2.62
N VAL A 152 -16.49 -8.71 3.16
CA VAL A 152 -16.53 -9.07 4.58
C VAL A 152 -15.34 -9.95 4.96
N ASP A 153 -15.03 -10.98 4.17
CA ASP A 153 -13.89 -11.87 4.40
C ASP A 153 -12.55 -11.10 4.47
N ILE A 154 -12.36 -10.13 3.56
CA ILE A 154 -11.14 -9.29 3.56
C ILE A 154 -11.09 -8.34 4.76
N TYR A 155 -12.24 -7.84 5.24
CA TYR A 155 -12.28 -7.02 6.46
C TYR A 155 -11.97 -7.84 7.71
N GLU A 156 -12.44 -9.09 7.79
CA GLU A 156 -12.24 -9.99 8.93
C GLU A 156 -10.81 -10.56 9.01
N ARG A 157 -10.24 -10.98 7.87
CA ARG A 157 -8.88 -11.55 7.81
C ARG A 157 -7.76 -10.51 7.67
N GLY A 158 -8.10 -9.34 7.14
CA GLY A 158 -7.12 -8.32 6.76
C GLY A 158 -6.64 -7.43 7.92
N PRO A 159 -6.00 -6.29 7.60
CA PRO A 159 -5.52 -5.36 8.61
C PRO A 159 -6.64 -4.86 9.51
N SER A 160 -6.34 -4.80 10.81
CA SER A 160 -7.27 -4.39 11.84
C SER A 160 -7.83 -2.98 11.58
N SER A 161 -9.14 -2.85 11.75
CA SER A 161 -9.84 -1.56 11.81
C SER A 161 -11.01 -1.65 12.79
N CYS A 162 -11.67 -0.54 13.10
CA CYS A 162 -12.91 -0.57 13.89
C CYS A 162 -14.05 -1.39 13.22
N MET A 163 -13.88 -1.72 11.94
CA MET A 163 -14.85 -2.48 11.15
C MET A 163 -14.39 -3.91 10.85
N SER A 164 -13.35 -4.42 11.52
CA SER A 164 -12.80 -5.77 11.28
C SER A 164 -13.33 -6.82 12.27
N HIS A 165 -14.51 -6.61 12.85
CA HIS A 165 -15.13 -7.59 13.75
C HIS A 165 -16.01 -8.56 12.97
N GLU A 166 -16.28 -9.72 13.56
CA GLU A 166 -17.25 -10.68 13.03
C GLU A 166 -18.66 -10.08 13.00
N SER A 167 -19.54 -10.61 12.14
CA SER A 167 -20.92 -10.11 11.97
C SER A 167 -21.70 -9.98 13.29
N SER A 168 -21.49 -10.90 14.25
CA SER A 168 -22.14 -10.93 15.57
C SER A 168 -21.79 -9.74 16.49
N TYR A 169 -20.77 -8.96 16.13
CA TYR A 169 -20.40 -7.75 16.88
C TYR A 169 -21.32 -6.56 16.57
N TYR A 170 -21.96 -6.56 15.39
CA TYR A 170 -22.74 -5.43 14.90
C TYR A 170 -24.23 -5.61 15.18
N ALA A 171 -24.96 -4.52 15.33
CA ALA A 171 -26.42 -4.54 15.47
C ALA A 171 -27.05 -4.49 14.07
N PRO A 172 -27.07 -5.62 13.31
CA PRO A 172 -28.11 -6.64 13.44
C PRO A 172 -27.58 -8.08 13.18
N ASP A 173 -26.45 -8.46 13.78
CA ASP A 173 -25.69 -9.68 13.49
C ASP A 173 -25.24 -9.80 12.01
N GLU A 174 -25.00 -8.65 11.35
CA GLU A 174 -24.56 -8.56 9.95
C GLU A 174 -23.36 -7.61 9.83
N ASN A 175 -22.31 -8.04 9.12
CA ASN A 175 -21.14 -7.19 8.92
C ASN A 175 -21.48 -6.01 7.97
N PRO A 176 -21.39 -4.76 8.47
CA PRO A 176 -21.84 -3.58 7.73
C PRO A 176 -20.95 -3.25 6.52
N THR A 177 -19.74 -3.81 6.44
CA THR A 177 -18.84 -3.61 5.31
C THR A 177 -19.38 -4.22 4.02
N ALA A 178 -20.30 -5.19 4.12
CA ALA A 178 -21.08 -5.73 3.01
C ALA A 178 -21.80 -4.63 2.20
N ALA A 179 -22.13 -3.48 2.79
CA ALA A 179 -22.77 -2.38 2.08
C ALA A 179 -21.90 -1.78 0.96
N TYR A 180 -20.56 -1.96 1.02
CA TYR A 180 -19.66 -1.55 -0.05
C TYR A 180 -19.84 -2.34 -1.35
N ALA A 181 -20.54 -3.48 -1.34
CA ALA A 181 -20.93 -4.23 -2.54
C ALA A 181 -22.00 -3.53 -3.41
N GLY A 182 -22.20 -2.23 -3.20
CA GLY A 182 -23.01 -1.38 -4.08
C GLY A 182 -22.34 -1.21 -5.46
N PRO A 183 -23.05 -0.61 -6.42
CA PRO A 183 -22.65 -0.63 -7.83
C PRO A 183 -21.42 0.23 -8.16
N ASP A 184 -21.04 1.16 -7.27
CA ASP A 184 -19.98 2.15 -7.57
C ASP A 184 -18.63 1.82 -6.91
N LEU A 185 -18.64 1.04 -5.83
CA LEU A 185 -17.49 0.86 -4.95
C LEU A 185 -16.94 -0.56 -5.03
N GLN A 186 -15.65 -0.68 -4.75
CA GLN A 186 -14.94 -1.95 -4.58
C GLN A 186 -13.94 -1.81 -3.43
N LEU A 187 -13.49 -2.94 -2.90
CA LEU A 187 -12.37 -2.98 -1.97
C LEU A 187 -11.12 -3.45 -2.71
N ALA A 188 -10.13 -2.56 -2.85
CA ALA A 188 -8.83 -2.90 -3.39
C ALA A 188 -7.92 -3.41 -2.27
N TYR A 189 -7.20 -4.51 -2.50
CA TYR A 189 -6.31 -5.10 -1.49
C TYR A 189 -5.11 -5.81 -2.13
N VAL A 190 -4.11 -6.12 -1.30
CA VAL A 190 -2.96 -6.96 -1.65
C VAL A 190 -2.75 -8.02 -0.59
N ASN A 191 -2.33 -9.20 -1.02
CA ASN A 191 -2.01 -10.32 -0.15
C ASN A 191 -0.50 -10.42 0.12
N ASP A 192 -0.15 -11.09 1.21
CA ASP A 192 1.21 -11.59 1.42
C ASP A 192 1.47 -12.91 0.65
N GLU A 193 2.60 -13.54 0.93
CA GLU A 193 3.03 -14.79 0.34
C GLU A 193 2.19 -16.02 0.76
N TYR A 194 1.42 -15.91 1.84
CA TYR A 194 0.53 -16.97 2.34
C TYR A 194 -0.92 -16.80 1.85
N GLY A 195 -1.23 -15.66 1.22
CA GLY A 195 -2.57 -15.35 0.70
C GLY A 195 -3.42 -14.51 1.65
N ASP A 196 -2.84 -13.99 2.73
CA ASP A 196 -3.55 -13.16 3.70
C ASP A 196 -3.54 -11.68 3.29
N PRO A 197 -4.66 -10.95 3.39
CA PRO A 197 -4.71 -9.54 3.04
C PRO A 197 -3.85 -8.71 4.00
N VAL A 198 -2.84 -8.02 3.48
CA VAL A 198 -1.93 -7.18 4.29
C VAL A 198 -2.13 -5.69 4.11
N ALA A 199 -2.85 -5.28 3.07
CA ALA A 199 -3.32 -3.91 2.93
C ALA A 199 -4.63 -3.85 2.16
N ARG A 200 -5.49 -2.89 2.48
CA ARG A 200 -6.79 -2.69 1.81
C ARG A 200 -7.25 -1.23 1.81
N THR A 201 -8.07 -0.86 0.84
CA THR A 201 -8.73 0.46 0.75
C THR A 201 -10.00 0.41 -0.09
N VAL A 202 -10.98 1.25 0.21
CA VAL A 202 -12.18 1.41 -0.61
C VAL A 202 -11.84 2.27 -1.83
N VAL A 203 -12.28 1.83 -3.01
CA VAL A 203 -12.05 2.52 -4.28
C VAL A 203 -13.35 2.76 -5.03
N TRP A 204 -13.36 3.80 -5.86
CA TRP A 204 -14.38 4.03 -6.88
C TRP A 204 -13.75 3.86 -8.27
N PRO A 205 -13.91 2.70 -8.93
CA PRO A 205 -13.21 2.38 -10.16
C PRO A 205 -13.48 3.36 -11.31
N ALA A 206 -14.74 3.77 -11.48
CA ALA A 206 -15.14 4.70 -12.55
C ALA A 206 -14.48 6.08 -12.43
N LYS A 207 -14.26 6.57 -11.20
CA LYS A 207 -13.59 7.84 -10.93
C LYS A 207 -12.08 7.72 -10.72
N LYS A 208 -11.55 6.49 -10.61
CA LYS A 208 -10.16 6.20 -10.26
C LYS A 208 -9.71 6.93 -8.98
N ILE A 209 -10.51 6.81 -7.93
CA ILE A 209 -10.19 7.35 -6.61
C ILE A 209 -10.18 6.27 -5.53
N PHE A 210 -9.38 6.48 -4.47
CA PHE A 210 -9.33 5.63 -3.28
C PHE A 210 -9.31 6.46 -2.00
N SER A 211 -9.69 5.84 -0.88
CA SER A 211 -9.79 6.49 0.43
C SER A 211 -8.54 6.27 1.31
N THR A 212 -8.73 5.93 2.58
CA THR A 212 -7.65 5.56 3.51
C THR A 212 -7.18 4.15 3.21
N ILE A 213 -5.86 3.94 3.18
CA ILE A 213 -5.26 2.61 3.12
C ILE A 213 -5.03 2.13 4.55
N TYR A 214 -5.47 0.92 4.85
CA TYR A 214 -5.20 0.22 6.10
C TYR A 214 -4.17 -0.87 5.85
N GLY A 215 -3.19 -1.03 6.76
CA GLY A 215 -2.12 -2.02 6.65
C GLY A 215 -0.89 -1.51 5.89
N ASP A 216 -0.31 -2.39 5.08
CA ASP A 216 0.94 -2.19 4.32
C ASP A 216 0.74 -1.24 3.11
N GLU A 217 0.64 0.06 3.40
CA GLU A 217 0.45 1.11 2.39
C GLU A 217 1.56 1.13 1.33
N GLU A 218 2.80 0.79 1.71
CA GLU A 218 3.95 0.75 0.81
C GLU A 218 3.78 -0.25 -0.33
N LYS A 219 3.00 -1.31 -0.13
CA LYS A 219 2.66 -2.28 -1.20
C LYS A 219 1.45 -1.87 -2.03
N LEU A 220 0.39 -1.38 -1.41
CA LEU A 220 -0.89 -1.13 -2.10
C LEU A 220 -0.87 0.18 -2.91
N LEU A 221 -0.28 1.25 -2.35
CA LEU A 221 -0.30 2.57 -2.97
C LEU A 221 0.38 2.62 -4.35
N PRO A 222 1.58 2.02 -4.56
CA PRO A 222 2.21 2.02 -5.89
C PRO A 222 1.36 1.33 -6.95
N GLU A 223 0.70 0.21 -6.64
CA GLU A 223 -0.13 -0.52 -7.60
C GLU A 223 -1.39 0.27 -7.99
N LEU A 224 -2.04 0.89 -7.01
CA LEU A 224 -3.18 1.79 -7.27
C LEU A 224 -2.76 2.95 -8.20
N LYS A 225 -1.61 3.57 -7.93
CA LYS A 225 -1.06 4.66 -8.77
C LYS A 225 -0.76 4.19 -10.19
N LYS A 226 -0.21 2.99 -10.39
CA LYS A 226 0.01 2.41 -11.73
C LYS A 226 -1.29 2.28 -12.53
N LEU A 227 -2.40 1.96 -11.86
CA LEU A 227 -3.74 1.86 -12.47
C LEU A 227 -4.47 3.22 -12.60
N GLY A 228 -3.79 4.33 -12.30
CA GLY A 228 -4.30 5.68 -12.41
C GLY A 228 -5.16 6.14 -11.23
N TYR A 229 -5.21 5.38 -10.13
CA TYR A 229 -5.97 5.79 -8.96
C TYR A 229 -5.27 6.89 -8.18
N ARG A 230 -6.06 7.81 -7.62
CA ARG A 230 -5.57 8.88 -6.72
C ARG A 230 -6.36 8.94 -5.43
N LYS A 231 -5.73 9.43 -4.36
CA LYS A 231 -6.40 9.58 -3.07
C LYS A 231 -7.43 10.71 -3.16
N SER A 232 -8.63 10.47 -2.65
CA SER A 232 -9.66 11.50 -2.50
C SER A 232 -10.60 11.14 -1.38
N PHE A 233 -11.00 12.12 -0.58
CA PHE A 233 -12.10 11.97 0.37
C PHE A 233 -13.37 12.62 -0.18
N PHE A 234 -13.19 13.75 -0.84
CA PHE A 234 -14.27 14.65 -1.25
C PHE A 234 -15.07 14.20 -2.45
N GLU A 235 -14.48 13.39 -3.33
CA GLU A 235 -15.08 13.04 -4.62
C GLU A 235 -15.87 11.73 -4.61
N PHE A 236 -15.95 11.09 -3.44
CA PHE A 236 -16.88 10.00 -3.17
C PHE A 236 -18.33 10.46 -3.02
N GLU A 237 -18.60 11.77 -3.10
CA GLU A 237 -19.97 12.31 -3.18
C GLU A 237 -20.74 11.63 -4.33
N GLY A 238 -21.91 11.09 -3.98
CA GLY A 238 -22.80 10.35 -4.88
C GLY A 238 -22.52 8.86 -5.01
N ALA A 239 -21.51 8.30 -4.32
CA ALA A 239 -21.26 6.86 -4.36
C ALA A 239 -22.45 6.08 -3.77
N ARG A 240 -22.89 5.03 -4.45
CA ARG A 240 -24.02 4.19 -4.02
C ARG A 240 -23.52 2.95 -3.28
N LEU A 241 -23.96 2.81 -2.03
CA LEU A 241 -23.88 1.59 -1.24
C LEU A 241 -25.20 0.82 -1.33
N THR A 242 -25.16 -0.46 -0.99
CA THR A 242 -26.37 -1.28 -0.84
C THR A 242 -27.26 -0.70 0.25
N LEU A 243 -28.54 -0.53 -0.05
CA LEU A 243 -29.53 -0.07 0.93
C LEU A 243 -30.10 -1.27 1.70
N ARG A 244 -29.83 -1.33 3.01
CA ARG A 244 -30.50 -2.26 3.93
C ARG A 244 -30.94 -1.53 5.18
N ARG A 245 -32.21 -1.68 5.55
CA ARG A 245 -32.74 -1.14 6.80
C ARG A 245 -32.20 -1.98 7.96
N ALA A 246 -31.81 -1.32 9.04
CA ALA A 246 -31.39 -1.94 10.30
C ALA A 246 -32.12 -1.26 11.46
N GLY A 247 -32.31 -1.99 12.57
CA GLY A 247 -32.80 -1.37 13.81
C GLY A 247 -31.74 -0.40 14.35
N GLY A 248 -32.15 0.80 14.76
CA GLY A 248 -31.25 1.74 15.44
C GLY A 248 -30.83 1.21 16.82
N TYR A 249 -29.66 1.62 17.30
CA TYR A 249 -29.15 1.29 18.63
C TYR A 249 -29.83 2.15 19.72
N PHE A 250 -30.32 3.34 19.35
CA PHE A 250 -31.06 4.22 20.25
C PHE A 250 -32.54 4.28 19.91
N ALA A 251 -33.37 3.64 20.73
CA ALA A 251 -34.80 3.94 20.79
C ALA A 251 -34.98 5.28 21.53
N TYR A 252 -35.01 6.40 20.80
CA TYR A 252 -35.49 7.66 21.36
C TYR A 252 -37.03 7.63 21.31
N ASP A 253 -37.67 7.58 22.49
CA ASP A 253 -39.09 7.87 22.72
C ASP A 253 -40.11 7.22 21.76
N GLY A 254 -40.16 5.90 21.72
CA GLY A 254 -41.36 5.17 21.26
C GLY A 254 -41.73 5.29 19.78
N GLU A 255 -40.88 5.90 18.96
CA GLU A 255 -40.99 5.85 17.49
C GLU A 255 -39.98 4.83 16.92
N ASP A 256 -40.40 4.05 15.93
CA ASP A 256 -39.57 3.09 15.19
C ASP A 256 -38.37 3.81 14.54
N VAL A 257 -37.22 3.85 15.22
CA VAL A 257 -36.03 4.48 14.67
C VAL A 257 -35.35 3.49 13.71
N SER A 258 -35.72 3.60 12.43
CA SER A 258 -35.12 2.84 11.33
C SER A 258 -33.78 3.47 10.92
N GLY A 259 -32.67 2.81 11.25
CA GLY A 259 -31.35 3.10 10.68
C GLY A 259 -31.13 2.33 9.38
N TYR A 260 -29.92 2.46 8.84
CA TYR A 260 -29.47 1.67 7.70
C TYR A 260 -28.15 0.98 8.02
N LEU A 261 -27.99 -0.27 7.61
CA LEU A 261 -26.70 -0.95 7.69
C LEU A 261 -25.67 -0.13 6.91
N CYS A 262 -24.64 0.35 7.59
CA CYS A 262 -23.64 1.24 7.01
C CYS A 262 -22.31 1.07 7.74
N PRO A 263 -21.20 0.83 7.02
CA PRO A 263 -19.90 0.78 7.65
C PRO A 263 -19.51 2.18 8.12
N TYR A 264 -18.53 2.25 9.02
CA TYR A 264 -17.81 3.49 9.23
C TYR A 264 -17.15 3.92 7.90
N ILE A 265 -17.45 5.14 7.44
CA ILE A 265 -16.93 5.70 6.18
C ILE A 265 -15.89 6.78 6.49
N ASP A 266 -14.63 6.55 6.17
CA ASP A 266 -13.54 7.53 6.43
C ASP A 266 -13.60 8.78 5.55
N PHE A 267 -14.30 8.70 4.42
CA PHE A 267 -14.33 9.72 3.39
C PHE A 267 -15.63 10.53 3.33
N ALA A 268 -16.58 10.25 4.23
CA ALA A 268 -17.82 11.00 4.32
C ALA A 268 -18.39 10.96 5.73
N SER A 269 -19.19 11.98 6.07
CA SER A 269 -19.83 12.09 7.37
C SER A 269 -21.33 11.82 7.33
N SER A 270 -21.91 11.63 6.15
CA SER A 270 -23.32 11.28 6.04
C SER A 270 -23.66 10.51 4.76
N VAL A 271 -24.82 9.88 4.81
CA VAL A 271 -25.46 9.12 3.74
C VAL A 271 -26.95 9.44 3.68
N GLU A 272 -27.58 9.17 2.54
CA GLU A 272 -29.00 9.40 2.31
C GLU A 272 -29.61 8.25 1.49
N PRO A 273 -30.75 7.67 1.88
CA PRO A 273 -31.46 6.71 1.05
C PRO A 273 -32.06 7.40 -0.18
N ILE A 274 -31.58 7.07 -1.38
CA ILE A 274 -32.03 7.65 -2.66
C ILE A 274 -32.12 6.52 -3.68
N ASP A 275 -33.27 6.40 -4.35
CA ASP A 275 -33.50 5.47 -5.48
C ASP A 275 -33.07 4.03 -5.22
N GLY A 276 -33.31 3.51 -4.01
CA GLY A 276 -32.98 2.13 -3.63
C GLY A 276 -31.52 1.91 -3.23
N TYR A 277 -30.72 2.97 -3.10
CA TYR A 277 -29.34 2.92 -2.63
C TYR A 277 -29.15 3.78 -1.38
N LEU A 278 -28.11 3.46 -0.61
CA LEU A 278 -27.62 4.34 0.43
C LEU A 278 -26.49 5.19 -0.17
N VAL A 279 -26.77 6.46 -0.44
CA VAL A 279 -25.90 7.33 -1.22
C VAL A 279 -25.01 8.17 -0.31
N VAL A 280 -23.71 8.15 -0.55
CA VAL A 280 -22.74 9.00 0.13
C VAL A 280 -23.00 10.47 -0.20
N THR A 281 -23.24 11.29 0.82
CA THR A 281 -23.41 12.72 0.63
C THR A 281 -23.00 13.53 1.84
N ARG A 282 -22.46 14.73 1.66
CA ARG A 282 -22.13 15.65 2.76
C ARG A 282 -23.35 16.23 3.49
N LYS A 283 -24.53 16.16 2.89
CA LYS A 283 -25.77 16.78 3.39
C LYS A 283 -26.84 15.73 3.75
N GLY A 284 -26.44 14.48 3.90
CA GLY A 284 -27.33 13.39 4.25
C GLY A 284 -27.89 13.53 5.65
N ARG A 285 -29.05 12.91 5.87
CA ARG A 285 -29.75 12.87 7.16
C ARG A 285 -29.24 11.77 8.09
N TYR A 286 -28.50 10.81 7.55
CA TYR A 286 -28.00 9.66 8.30
C TYR A 286 -26.47 9.75 8.42
N GLU A 287 -25.93 9.58 9.62
CA GLU A 287 -24.49 9.69 9.86
C GLU A 287 -23.80 8.34 9.69
N CYS A 288 -22.67 8.32 8.99
CA CYS A 288 -21.92 7.08 8.69
C CYS A 288 -20.55 7.00 9.41
N GLN A 289 -20.41 7.69 10.55
CA GLN A 289 -19.19 7.67 11.37
C GLN A 289 -19.38 6.88 12.68
N SER A 290 -20.43 6.06 12.75
CA SER A 290 -20.64 5.14 13.87
C SER A 290 -19.91 3.82 13.64
N GLN A 291 -19.27 3.28 14.67
CA GLN A 291 -18.64 1.94 14.63
C GLN A 291 -19.65 0.81 14.91
N SER A 292 -20.91 1.14 15.23
CA SER A 292 -21.98 0.17 15.49
C SER A 292 -22.45 -0.61 14.26
N GLY A 293 -22.06 -0.16 13.06
CA GLY A 293 -22.51 -0.74 11.79
C GLY A 293 -23.86 -0.20 11.29
N VAL A 294 -24.42 0.81 11.96
CA VAL A 294 -25.68 1.44 11.56
C VAL A 294 -25.49 2.94 11.34
N ALA A 295 -25.94 3.42 10.19
CA ALA A 295 -26.14 4.84 9.95
C ALA A 295 -27.48 5.29 10.53
N GLU A 296 -27.41 6.10 11.57
CA GLU A 296 -28.57 6.59 12.32
C GLU A 296 -28.92 8.01 11.89
N ARG A 297 -30.20 8.35 12.04
CA ARG A 297 -30.67 9.69 11.72
C ARG A 297 -30.03 10.68 12.69
N ALA A 298 -29.31 11.65 12.13
CA ALA A 298 -28.67 12.70 12.89
C ALA A 298 -29.71 13.53 13.68
N ALA A 299 -29.46 13.69 14.99
CA ALA A 299 -30.38 14.35 15.91
C ALA A 299 -30.35 15.89 15.83
N LYS A 300 -29.27 16.50 15.33
CA LYS A 300 -29.06 17.97 15.42
C LYS A 300 -28.63 18.57 14.08
N ARG A 301 -29.13 19.77 13.76
CA ARG A 301 -28.85 20.51 12.52
C ARG A 301 -27.77 21.55 12.75
N CYS A 302 -26.73 21.57 11.90
CA CYS A 302 -25.74 22.64 11.88
C CYS A 302 -26.38 23.95 11.47
N TRP A 303 -26.25 25.00 12.28
CA TRP A 303 -26.83 26.30 11.93
C TRP A 303 -26.17 26.93 10.70
N LYS A 304 -24.91 26.60 10.43
CA LYS A 304 -24.14 27.18 9.32
C LYS A 304 -24.40 26.49 7.98
N CYS A 305 -24.01 25.21 7.85
CA CYS A 305 -24.17 24.48 6.58
C CYS A 305 -25.55 23.84 6.41
N LYS A 306 -26.39 23.87 7.46
CA LYS A 306 -27.71 23.23 7.52
C LYS A 306 -27.68 21.69 7.42
N SER A 307 -26.49 21.07 7.37
CA SER A 307 -26.34 19.61 7.43
C SER A 307 -26.73 19.07 8.80
N MET A 308 -27.30 17.87 8.84
CA MET A 308 -27.61 17.15 10.08
C MET A 308 -26.37 16.33 10.51
N ARG A 309 -26.05 16.32 11.81
CA ARG A 309 -25.03 15.44 12.42
C ARG A 309 -25.52 14.91 13.78
N ASN A 310 -24.87 13.92 14.38
CA ASN A 310 -25.08 13.56 15.77
C ASN A 310 -24.63 14.71 16.70
N GLN A 311 -25.12 14.70 17.93
CA GLN A 311 -24.78 15.71 18.95
C GLN A 311 -23.29 15.79 19.29
N HIS A 312 -22.52 14.72 19.05
CA HIS A 312 -21.09 14.64 19.38
C HIS A 312 -20.19 15.33 18.34
N ALA A 313 -20.70 15.59 17.13
CA ALA A 313 -20.00 16.28 16.06
C ALA A 313 -20.24 17.81 16.05
N PHE A 314 -20.77 18.35 17.15
CA PHE A 314 -21.13 19.75 17.28
C PHE A 314 -20.27 20.47 18.30
N PHE A 315 -19.79 21.66 17.91
CA PHE A 315 -19.18 22.62 18.80
C PHE A 315 -20.20 23.69 19.13
N ASP A 316 -20.27 24.02 20.42
CA ASP A 316 -21.00 25.20 20.88
C ASP A 316 -20.19 26.44 20.52
N VAL A 317 -20.89 27.45 20.00
CA VAL A 317 -20.34 28.76 19.74
C VAL A 317 -21.02 29.69 20.73
N ASP A 318 -20.29 30.18 21.74
CA ASP A 318 -20.88 30.94 22.84
C ASP A 318 -21.68 32.18 22.39
N GLU A 319 -21.34 32.74 21.22
CA GLU A 319 -22.09 33.83 20.59
C GLU A 319 -23.54 33.44 20.24
N TYR A 320 -23.77 32.16 19.99
CA TYR A 320 -25.06 31.58 19.64
C TYR A 320 -25.32 30.35 20.52
N PRO A 321 -25.66 30.52 21.80
CA PRO A 321 -25.78 29.41 22.77
C PRO A 321 -26.91 28.42 22.45
N THR A 322 -27.75 28.73 21.45
CA THR A 322 -28.80 27.85 20.93
C THR A 322 -28.47 27.22 19.57
N GLU A 323 -27.32 27.59 18.98
CA GLU A 323 -26.92 27.18 17.64
C GLU A 323 -25.57 26.45 17.67
N SER A 324 -25.55 25.20 17.20
CA SER A 324 -24.31 24.41 17.19
C SER A 324 -23.72 24.28 15.79
N VAL A 325 -22.38 24.38 15.70
CA VAL A 325 -21.62 24.28 14.46
C VAL A 325 -21.04 22.88 14.32
N CYS A 326 -21.23 22.24 13.17
CA CYS A 326 -20.58 20.95 12.92
C CYS A 326 -19.05 21.12 12.80
N GLN A 327 -18.28 20.09 13.15
CA GLN A 327 -16.82 20.10 13.10
C GLN A 327 -16.22 20.68 11.82
N ASP A 328 -16.71 20.27 10.65
CA ASP A 328 -16.23 20.79 9.36
C ASP A 328 -16.36 22.32 9.26
N CYS A 329 -17.51 22.86 9.66
CA CYS A 329 -17.77 24.31 9.63
C CYS A 329 -16.98 25.05 10.72
N ALA A 330 -16.71 24.40 11.86
CA ALA A 330 -15.89 24.98 12.91
C ALA A 330 -14.46 25.16 12.42
N HIS A 331 -13.86 24.13 11.82
CA HIS A 331 -12.49 24.18 11.31
C HIS A 331 -12.32 25.13 10.11
N ASP A 332 -13.30 25.19 9.21
CA ASP A 332 -13.20 26.01 8.00
C ASP A 332 -13.53 27.50 8.22
N LYS A 333 -14.39 27.81 9.19
CA LYS A 333 -14.99 29.17 9.31
C LYS A 333 -14.81 29.84 10.66
N LEU A 334 -14.31 29.14 11.68
CA LEU A 334 -14.07 29.71 13.01
C LEU A 334 -12.56 29.77 13.31
N VAL A 335 -12.20 30.55 14.32
CA VAL A 335 -10.84 30.61 14.86
C VAL A 335 -10.83 30.18 16.31
N ILE A 336 -9.70 29.65 16.80
CA ILE A 336 -9.57 29.22 18.19
C ILE A 336 -9.01 30.38 19.03
N CYS A 337 -9.68 30.67 20.15
CA CYS A 337 -9.21 31.61 21.16
C CYS A 337 -7.91 31.11 21.78
N ALA A 338 -6.81 31.85 21.62
CA ALA A 338 -5.50 31.46 22.14
C ALA A 338 -5.45 31.39 23.68
N TYR A 339 -6.35 32.09 24.37
CA TYR A 339 -6.46 32.06 25.84
C TYR A 339 -7.42 30.98 26.34
N GLU A 340 -8.66 30.99 25.84
CA GLU A 340 -9.75 30.15 26.37
C GLU A 340 -9.89 28.81 25.65
N GLN A 341 -9.11 28.56 24.59
CA GLN A 341 -9.09 27.31 23.81
C GLN A 341 -10.47 26.89 23.25
N ARG A 342 -11.32 27.86 22.95
CA ARG A 342 -12.67 27.67 22.37
C ARG A 342 -12.79 28.33 20.99
N TYR A 343 -13.79 27.92 20.21
CA TYR A 343 -14.06 28.52 18.90
C TYR A 343 -14.73 29.90 19.00
N LEU A 344 -14.31 30.82 18.13
CA LEU A 344 -14.81 32.19 17.99
C LEU A 344 -15.21 32.46 16.54
N SER A 345 -16.22 33.31 16.34
CA SER A 345 -16.55 33.85 15.03
C SER A 345 -15.68 35.08 14.73
N LEU A 346 -15.14 35.16 13.51
CA LEU A 346 -14.36 36.31 13.05
C LEU A 346 -15.17 37.63 12.98
N GLY A 347 -16.50 37.54 13.00
CA GLY A 347 -17.38 38.69 12.78
C GLY A 347 -17.82 39.45 14.02
N CYS A 348 -17.66 38.90 15.23
CA CYS A 348 -18.31 39.48 16.42
C CYS A 348 -17.41 39.55 17.67
N ASP A 349 -16.68 38.48 18.02
CA ASP A 349 -15.88 38.46 19.27
C ASP A 349 -14.40 38.10 19.10
N ALA A 350 -13.90 37.88 17.89
CA ALA A 350 -12.49 37.57 17.66
C ALA A 350 -11.64 38.83 17.45
N HIS A 351 -10.64 39.02 18.30
CA HIS A 351 -9.63 40.07 18.15
C HIS A 351 -8.26 39.46 17.82
N ALA A 352 -7.64 39.95 16.73
CA ALA A 352 -6.31 39.53 16.36
C ALA A 352 -5.24 40.03 17.36
N ILE A 353 -4.30 39.16 17.69
CA ILE A 353 -3.09 39.46 18.47
C ILE A 353 -1.85 39.00 17.67
N SER A 354 -0.66 39.22 18.21
CA SER A 354 0.61 38.85 17.57
C SER A 354 0.68 37.35 17.23
N GLY A 355 1.34 37.04 16.12
CA GLY A 355 1.54 35.67 15.62
C GLY A 355 0.33 35.08 14.87
N GLY A 356 -0.60 35.91 14.39
CA GLY A 356 -1.77 35.43 13.65
C GLY A 356 -2.82 34.73 14.52
N ARG A 357 -2.75 34.93 15.84
CA ARG A 357 -3.65 34.34 16.84
C ARG A 357 -4.84 35.25 17.10
N TYR A 358 -5.90 34.68 17.66
CA TYR A 358 -7.12 35.39 18.01
C TYR A 358 -7.48 35.17 19.47
N VAL A 359 -8.12 36.15 20.10
CA VAL A 359 -8.68 36.03 21.45
C VAL A 359 -10.09 36.62 21.49
N GLY A 360 -10.91 36.13 22.42
CA GLY A 360 -12.25 36.66 22.69
C GLY A 360 -12.19 38.08 23.27
N ASN A 361 -13.30 38.81 23.22
CA ASN A 361 -13.42 40.18 23.76
C ASN A 361 -13.01 40.30 25.24
N TYR A 362 -13.38 39.33 26.09
CA TYR A 362 -12.96 39.30 27.49
C TYR A 362 -11.43 39.17 27.63
N ALA A 363 -10.85 38.15 27.00
CA ALA A 363 -9.41 37.93 26.98
C ALA A 363 -8.64 39.12 26.38
N TYR A 364 -9.17 39.73 25.31
CA TYR A 364 -8.60 40.94 24.72
C TYR A 364 -8.50 42.10 25.71
N ARG A 365 -9.55 42.33 26.52
CA ARG A 365 -9.57 43.44 27.49
C ARG A 365 -8.74 43.16 28.73
N HIS A 366 -8.76 41.93 29.22
CA HIS A 366 -8.26 41.61 30.57
C HIS A 366 -6.98 40.78 30.60
N HIS A 367 -6.68 40.06 29.52
CA HIS A 367 -5.58 39.08 29.46
C HIS A 367 -4.58 39.34 28.34
N THR A 368 -4.61 40.54 27.74
CA THR A 368 -3.58 40.96 26.78
C THR A 368 -2.90 42.27 27.21
N PHE A 369 -1.77 42.59 26.58
CA PHE A 369 -1.08 43.88 26.70
C PHE A 369 -0.52 44.33 25.34
N VAL A 370 -0.33 45.64 25.15
CA VAL A 370 0.37 46.18 23.96
C VAL A 370 1.85 46.28 24.29
N CYS A 371 2.69 45.63 23.49
CA CYS A 371 4.14 45.72 23.63
C CYS A 371 4.63 47.09 23.16
N LEU A 372 5.37 47.80 24.00
CA LEU A 372 5.91 49.13 23.66
C LEU A 372 7.00 49.07 22.57
N GLY A 373 7.70 47.95 22.44
CA GLY A 373 8.81 47.80 21.51
C GLY A 373 8.41 47.64 20.04
N ASN A 374 7.23 47.06 19.78
CA ASN A 374 6.76 46.77 18.42
C ASN A 374 5.29 47.14 18.16
N GLY A 375 4.56 47.64 19.17
CA GLY A 375 3.16 48.07 19.05
C GLY A 375 2.15 46.93 18.88
N GLN A 376 2.59 45.67 18.85
CA GLN A 376 1.70 44.52 18.73
C GLN A 376 1.13 44.12 20.09
N ARG A 377 -0.01 43.42 20.07
CA ARG A 377 -0.68 42.95 21.27
C ARG A 377 -0.36 41.48 21.54
N TYR A 378 -0.10 41.12 22.79
CA TYR A 378 0.33 39.80 23.26
C TYR A 378 -0.50 39.36 24.46
N LEU A 379 -0.47 38.08 24.81
CA LEU A 379 -1.08 37.60 26.06
C LEU A 379 -0.25 38.06 27.27
N GLN A 380 -0.88 38.28 28.42
CA GLN A 380 -0.18 38.81 29.60
C GLN A 380 0.90 37.90 30.18
N ASP A 381 0.80 36.59 29.98
CA ASP A 381 1.80 35.59 30.36
C ASP A 381 3.04 35.61 29.45
N GLU A 382 2.96 36.27 28.29
CA GLU A 382 4.09 36.50 27.37
C GLU A 382 4.86 37.79 27.69
N ALA A 383 4.48 38.50 28.76
CA ALA A 383 5.08 39.77 29.12
C ALA A 383 6.44 39.59 29.82
N VAL A 384 7.47 40.24 29.28
CA VAL A 384 8.73 40.52 29.96
C VAL A 384 8.78 41.98 30.39
N TYR A 385 9.34 42.25 31.57
CA TYR A 385 9.38 43.60 32.12
C TYR A 385 10.77 44.23 31.94
N HIS A 386 10.80 45.46 31.46
CA HIS A 386 12.02 46.27 31.41
C HIS A 386 11.70 47.69 31.91
N GLN A 387 12.36 48.11 32.98
CA GLN A 387 12.17 49.43 33.61
C GLN A 387 10.70 49.73 34.01
N GLY A 388 9.93 48.69 34.37
CA GLY A 388 8.53 48.82 34.78
C GLY A 388 7.53 48.71 33.62
N ASP A 389 8.00 48.74 32.38
CA ASP A 389 7.17 48.60 31.19
C ASP A 389 7.10 47.15 30.68
N LYS A 390 5.97 46.81 30.03
CA LYS A 390 5.74 45.48 29.47
C LYS A 390 6.18 45.40 28.01
N TYR A 391 6.94 44.36 27.70
CA TYR A 391 7.39 44.01 26.36
C TYR A 391 7.07 42.54 26.08
N SER A 392 6.99 42.17 24.80
CA SER A 392 7.29 40.79 24.39
C SER A 392 8.81 40.62 24.31
N GLU A 393 9.31 39.38 24.28
CA GLU A 393 10.75 39.13 24.10
C GLU A 393 11.30 39.79 22.82
N GLU A 394 10.58 39.62 21.70
CA GLU A 394 10.94 40.24 20.43
C GLU A 394 10.89 41.77 20.50
N GLY A 395 9.84 42.33 21.09
CA GLY A 395 9.68 43.76 21.22
C GLY A 395 10.73 44.39 22.12
N LEU A 396 11.14 43.72 23.20
CA LEU A 396 12.24 44.18 24.04
C LEU A 396 13.56 44.18 23.26
N ALA A 397 13.83 43.13 22.48
CA ALA A 397 15.01 43.08 21.63
C ALA A 397 15.02 44.19 20.56
N GLN A 398 13.85 44.54 20.01
CA GLN A 398 13.72 45.66 19.08
C GLN A 398 13.94 47.02 19.78
N PHE A 399 13.34 47.21 20.95
CA PHE A 399 13.52 48.42 21.76
C PHE A 399 14.98 48.66 22.12
N LEU A 400 15.67 47.64 22.65
CA LEU A 400 17.08 47.73 23.04
C LEU A 400 17.98 48.03 21.83
N ARG A 401 17.71 47.41 20.68
CA ARG A 401 18.43 47.72 19.42
C ARG A 401 18.23 49.17 19.01
N SER A 402 17.01 49.71 19.11
CA SER A 402 16.72 51.11 18.77
C SER A 402 17.35 52.13 19.70
N LYS A 403 17.72 51.74 20.93
CA LYS A 403 18.42 52.59 21.90
C LYS A 403 19.94 52.52 21.80
N ALA A 404 20.45 51.44 21.19
CA ALA A 404 21.87 51.22 20.97
C ALA A 404 22.38 51.85 19.65
N ALA A 405 21.47 52.12 18.71
CA ALA A 405 21.70 52.95 17.52
C ALA A 405 21.45 54.42 17.84
#